data_AF-A0A2T2TJU2-F1
#
_entry.id   AF-A0A2T2TJU2-F1
#
_cell.length_a   1.000
_cell.length_b   1.000
_cell.length_c   1.000
_cell.angle_alpha   90.00
_cell.angle_beta   90.00
_cell.angle_gamma   90.00
#
_symmetry.space_group_name_H-M   'P 1'
#
loop_
_entity.id
_entity.type
_entity.pdbx_description
1 polymer ?
#
loop_
_entity_poly.entity_id
_entity_poly.type
_entity_poly.pdbx_seq_one_letter_code
_entity_poly.pdbx_strand_id
1 'polypeptide(L)'
;PALFQLVRASTEPHFTVRAHSARAEVAAPEDGEEVGTYRTPDALREALSEVGIADTTAVFEDADADRVLVDPDVTPEHTWIGQPRYPTIAFFETRDEAEAYADSHDRPTPDR
;
A
#
# COMPACT_ATOMS: atom_id res chain seq x y z
N PRO A 1 10.72 2.57 -14.35
CA PRO A 1 10.87 1.29 -13.61
C PRO A 1 10.84 1.56 -12.10
N ALA A 2 9.90 0.92 -11.41
CA ALA A 2 9.68 1.07 -9.97
C ALA A 2 10.02 -0.26 -9.28
N LEU A 3 10.57 -0.18 -8.07
CA LEU A 3 10.81 -1.33 -7.20
C LEU A 3 9.72 -1.31 -6.12
N PHE A 4 8.90 -2.34 -6.03
CA PHE A 4 7.84 -2.46 -5.05
C PHE A 4 8.29 -3.40 -3.95
N GLN A 5 8.23 -2.95 -2.71
CA GLN A 5 8.48 -3.76 -1.53
C GLN A 5 7.14 -4.11 -0.90
N LEU A 6 6.87 -5.41 -0.71
CA LEU A 6 5.71 -5.90 0.03
C LEU A 6 6.15 -6.24 1.45
N VAL A 7 5.53 -5.60 2.42
CA VAL A 7 5.80 -5.77 3.84
C VAL A 7 4.55 -6.29 4.51
N ARG A 8 4.70 -7.30 5.36
CA ARG A 8 3.65 -7.81 6.23
C ARG A 8 3.89 -7.27 7.63
N ALA A 9 2.99 -6.44 8.15
CA ALA A 9 3.14 -5.94 9.51
C ALA A 9 2.74 -7.03 10.53
N SER A 10 3.20 -6.87 11.77
CA SER A 10 2.84 -7.78 12.87
C SER A 10 1.50 -7.42 13.51
N THR A 11 0.95 -6.24 13.19
CA THR A 11 -0.28 -5.70 13.77
C THR A 11 -1.14 -5.16 12.63
N GLU A 12 -1.12 -3.85 12.38
CA GLU A 12 -1.88 -3.21 11.31
C GLU A 12 -1.03 -2.05 10.72
N PRO A 13 -1.16 -1.75 9.42
CA PRO A 13 -1.86 -2.50 8.37
C PRO A 13 -1.27 -3.90 8.13
N HIS A 14 -2.13 -4.90 7.86
CA HIS A 14 -1.70 -6.30 7.69
C HIS A 14 -0.64 -6.45 6.58
N PHE A 15 -0.82 -5.71 5.48
CA PHE A 15 0.17 -5.62 4.41
C PHE A 15 0.38 -4.17 3.98
N THR A 16 1.61 -3.83 3.59
CA THR A 16 1.94 -2.54 2.98
C THR A 16 2.79 -2.76 1.75
N VAL A 17 2.40 -2.13 0.65
CA VAL A 17 3.22 -1.99 -0.55
C VAL A 17 3.87 -0.62 -0.52
N ARG A 18 5.20 -0.61 -0.70
CA ARG A 18 6.00 0.61 -0.83
C ARG A 18 6.69 0.62 -2.17
N ALA A 19 6.40 1.63 -2.99
CA ALA A 19 7.03 1.85 -4.28
C ALA A 19 8.26 2.74 -4.10
N HIS A 20 9.37 2.27 -4.64
CA HIS A 20 10.66 2.90 -4.60
C HIS A 20 11.18 3.15 -6.01
N SER A 21 12.18 4.02 -6.09
CA SER A 21 12.95 4.19 -7.33
C SER A 21 13.63 2.87 -7.70
N ALA A 22 13.70 2.50 -8.99
CA ALA A 22 14.36 1.24 -9.40
C ALA A 22 15.85 1.13 -9.04
N ARG A 23 16.50 2.23 -8.67
CA ARG A 23 17.90 2.27 -8.20
C ARG A 23 18.02 2.46 -6.69
N ALA A 24 16.90 2.52 -5.95
CA ALA A 24 16.95 2.63 -4.51
C ALA A 24 17.52 1.34 -3.91
N GLU A 25 18.50 1.48 -3.03
CA GLU A 25 18.80 0.44 -2.06
C GLU A 25 17.69 0.48 -1.01
N VAL A 26 16.80 -0.50 -1.08
CA VAL A 26 15.68 -0.64 -0.16
C VAL A 26 16.19 -1.37 1.07
N ALA A 27 16.14 -0.69 2.21
CA ALA A 27 16.42 -1.30 3.49
C ALA A 27 15.27 -2.23 3.91
N ALA A 28 15.60 -3.19 4.78
CA ALA A 28 14.58 -3.99 5.44
C ALA A 28 13.58 -3.05 6.16
N PRO A 29 12.29 -3.39 6.18
CA PRO A 29 11.28 -2.58 6.84
C PRO A 29 11.60 -2.46 8.33
N GLU A 30 11.41 -1.26 8.89
CA GLU A 30 11.62 -1.00 10.32
C GLU A 30 10.58 -1.72 11.19
N ASP A 31 9.39 -1.95 10.62
CA ASP A 31 8.29 -2.67 11.25
C ASP A 31 7.74 -3.73 10.28
N GLY A 32 7.60 -4.96 10.77
CA GLY A 32 7.09 -6.10 10.00
C GLY A 32 8.17 -6.96 9.31
N GLU A 33 7.68 -7.90 8.52
CA GLU A 33 8.47 -8.84 7.72
C GLU A 33 8.41 -8.43 6.24
N GLU A 34 9.57 -8.32 5.59
CA GLU A 34 9.59 -8.19 4.13
C GLU A 34 9.17 -9.52 3.49
N VAL A 35 8.01 -9.51 2.84
CA VAL A 35 7.52 -10.67 2.07
C VAL A 35 8.33 -10.83 0.79
N GLY A 36 8.65 -9.70 0.14
CA GLY A 36 9.47 -9.71 -1.06
C GLY A 36 9.57 -8.35 -1.74
N THR A 37 10.43 -8.30 -2.77
CA THR A 37 10.60 -7.13 -3.63
C THR A 37 10.34 -7.48 -5.09
N TYR A 38 9.58 -6.63 -5.77
CA TYR A 38 9.05 -6.85 -7.11
C TYR A 38 9.40 -5.68 -8.02
N ARG A 39 9.87 -5.96 -9.24
CA ARG A 39 10.27 -4.92 -10.20
C ARG A 39 9.20 -4.59 -11.23
N THR A 40 8.09 -5.31 -11.21
CA THR A 40 6.96 -5.13 -12.13
C THR A 40 5.65 -5.16 -11.35
N PRO A 41 4.63 -4.41 -11.81
CA PRO A 41 3.29 -4.50 -11.26
C PRO A 41 2.76 -5.94 -11.32
N ASP A 42 2.92 -6.66 -12.44
CA ASP A 42 2.45 -8.04 -12.55
C ASP A 42 3.01 -8.97 -11.46
N ALA A 43 4.30 -8.90 -11.16
CA ALA A 43 4.89 -9.72 -10.11
C ALA A 43 4.39 -9.32 -8.71
N LEU A 44 4.16 -8.03 -8.48
CA LEU A 44 3.52 -7.55 -7.26
C LEU A 44 2.08 -8.07 -7.14
N ARG A 45 1.30 -8.04 -8.22
CA ARG A 45 -0.09 -8.53 -8.23
C ARG A 45 -0.17 -10.02 -7.97
N GLU A 46 0.73 -10.81 -8.55
CA GLU A 46 0.85 -12.24 -8.27
C GLU A 46 1.10 -12.48 -6.77
N ALA A 47 2.08 -11.78 -6.19
CA ALA A 47 2.37 -11.90 -4.77
C ALA A 47 1.20 -11.46 -3.87
N LEU A 48 0.50 -10.39 -4.23
CA LEU A 48 -0.71 -9.94 -3.52
C LEU A 48 -1.83 -10.99 -3.59
N SER A 49 -1.95 -11.69 -4.73
CA SER A 49 -2.87 -12.82 -4.86
C SER A 49 -2.44 -14.01 -3.99
N GLU A 50 -1.14 -14.30 -3.88
CA GLU A 50 -0.62 -15.41 -3.06
C GLU A 50 -0.81 -15.16 -1.57
N VAL A 51 -0.64 -13.92 -1.09
CA VAL A 51 -0.89 -13.56 0.31
C VAL A 51 -2.38 -13.36 0.64
N GLY A 52 -3.25 -13.38 -0.37
CA GLY A 52 -4.69 -13.39 -0.20
C GLY A 52 -5.29 -12.06 0.21
N ILE A 53 -4.92 -10.96 -0.44
CA ILE A 53 -5.56 -9.65 -0.20
C ILE A 53 -6.99 -9.52 -0.74
N ALA A 54 -7.54 -10.56 -1.36
CA ALA A 54 -8.92 -10.55 -1.82
C ALA A 54 -9.85 -10.32 -0.61
N ASP A 55 -10.84 -9.42 -0.76
CA ASP A 55 -11.77 -9.02 0.30
C ASP A 55 -11.16 -8.13 1.41
N THR A 56 -9.95 -7.59 1.21
CA THR A 56 -9.38 -6.58 2.12
C THR A 56 -9.77 -5.16 1.70
N THR A 57 -9.66 -4.21 2.63
CA THR A 57 -9.76 -2.78 2.31
C THR A 57 -8.37 -2.19 2.11
N ALA A 58 -8.13 -1.50 0.99
CA ALA A 58 -6.88 -0.80 0.74
C ALA A 58 -7.00 0.71 1.02
N VAL A 59 -5.94 1.28 1.56
CA VAL A 59 -5.70 2.72 1.62
C VAL A 59 -4.57 3.06 0.68
N PHE A 60 -4.84 3.91 -0.31
CA PHE A 60 -3.87 4.42 -1.27
C PHE A 60 -3.45 5.83 -0.87
N GLU A 61 -2.16 6.01 -0.59
CA GLU A 61 -1.60 7.35 -0.39
C GLU A 61 -1.37 8.00 -1.78
N ASP A 62 -2.15 9.03 -2.12
CA ASP A 62 -2.01 9.79 -3.35
C ASP A 62 -0.93 10.86 -3.17
N ALA A 63 0.26 10.59 -3.71
CA ALA A 63 1.38 11.52 -3.62
C ALA A 63 1.22 12.78 -4.48
N ASP A 64 0.33 12.78 -5.49
CA ASP A 64 0.08 13.93 -6.34
C ASP A 64 -0.90 14.92 -5.67
N ALA A 65 -1.87 14.38 -4.94
CA ALA A 65 -2.91 15.16 -4.28
C ALA A 65 -2.73 15.33 -2.76
N ASP A 66 -1.65 14.80 -2.17
CA ASP A 66 -1.34 14.82 -0.72
C ASP A 66 -2.55 14.39 0.13
N ARG A 67 -3.21 13.30 -0.27
CA ARG A 67 -4.40 12.75 0.41
C ARG A 67 -4.41 11.24 0.38
N VAL A 68 -5.28 10.65 1.17
CA VAL A 68 -5.50 9.20 1.24
C VAL A 68 -6.84 8.82 0.62
N LEU A 69 -6.88 7.68 -0.09
CA LEU A 69 -8.09 7.14 -0.70
C LEU A 69 -8.34 5.74 -0.15
N VAL A 70 -9.55 5.48 0.35
CA VAL A 70 -9.96 4.17 0.86
C VAL A 70 -10.75 3.44 -0.21
N ASP A 71 -10.36 2.20 -0.52
CA ASP A 71 -11.08 1.31 -1.42
C ASP A 71 -11.42 -0.01 -0.70
N PRO A 72 -12.70 -0.28 -0.38
CA PRO A 72 -13.12 -1.45 0.37
C PRO A 72 -13.22 -2.74 -0.46
N ASP A 73 -13.07 -2.68 -1.79
CA ASP A 73 -13.22 -3.83 -2.70
C ASP A 73 -11.94 -4.00 -3.52
N VAL A 74 -10.78 -3.95 -2.84
CA VAL A 74 -9.51 -4.04 -3.52
C VAL A 74 -9.24 -5.48 -3.96
N THR A 75 -8.79 -5.63 -5.20
CA THR A 75 -8.31 -6.90 -5.73
C THR A 75 -6.84 -6.78 -6.12
N PRO A 76 -6.10 -7.90 -6.22
CA PRO A 76 -4.73 -7.86 -6.74
C PRO A 76 -4.64 -7.22 -8.14
N GLU A 77 -5.71 -7.29 -8.94
CA GLU A 77 -5.76 -6.70 -10.27
C GLU A 77 -6.13 -5.21 -10.28
N HIS A 78 -6.26 -4.59 -9.10
CA HIS A 78 -6.66 -3.19 -8.99
C HIS A 78 -5.73 -2.27 -9.80
N THR A 79 -6.32 -1.42 -10.63
CA THR A 79 -5.58 -0.65 -11.65
C THR A 79 -4.59 0.35 -11.04
N TRP A 80 -4.79 0.75 -9.79
CA TRP A 80 -3.90 1.66 -9.06
C TRP A 80 -2.66 0.96 -8.48
N ILE A 81 -2.70 -0.36 -8.29
CA ILE A 81 -1.55 -1.12 -7.79
C ILE A 81 -0.42 -1.07 -8.83
N GLY A 82 0.74 -0.62 -8.36
CA GLY A 82 1.94 -0.44 -9.17
C GLY A 82 2.01 0.89 -9.91
N GLN A 83 1.05 1.81 -9.71
CA GLN A 83 1.15 3.15 -10.27
C GLN A 83 2.07 4.04 -9.43
N PRO A 84 2.89 4.89 -10.08
CA PRO A 84 3.78 5.81 -9.37
C PRO A 84 3.02 6.89 -8.57
N ARG A 85 1.75 7.12 -8.89
CA ARG A 85 0.86 8.04 -8.17
C ARG A 85 0.56 7.57 -6.74
N TYR A 86 0.54 6.26 -6.53
CA TYR A 86 0.22 5.63 -5.27
C TYR A 86 1.46 4.88 -4.74
N PRO A 87 2.47 5.61 -4.25
CA PRO A 87 3.72 4.99 -3.81
C PRO A 87 3.54 4.14 -2.56
N THR A 88 2.54 4.42 -1.73
CA THR A 88 2.22 3.57 -0.58
C THR A 88 0.79 3.07 -0.68
N ILE A 89 0.61 1.77 -0.43
CA ILE A 89 -0.70 1.13 -0.37
C ILE A 89 -0.72 0.27 0.89
N ALA A 90 -1.64 0.55 1.81
CA ALA A 90 -1.83 -0.22 3.03
C ALA A 90 -3.10 -1.07 2.92
N PHE A 91 -3.06 -2.31 3.39
CA PHE A 91 -4.18 -3.25 3.33
C PHE A 91 -4.64 -3.62 4.74
N PHE A 92 -5.95 -3.56 4.95
CA PHE A 92 -6.63 -3.78 6.23
C PHE A 92 -7.70 -4.86 6.08
N GLU A 93 -7.95 -5.60 7.14
CA GLU A 93 -9.00 -6.62 7.15
C GLU A 93 -10.38 -5.98 7.05
N THR A 94 -10.58 -4.83 7.70
CA THR A 94 -11.86 -4.13 7.72
C THR A 94 -11.79 -2.72 7.17
N ARG A 95 -12.96 -2.25 6.72
CA ARG A 95 -13.16 -0.88 6.27
C ARG A 95 -12.96 0.13 7.40
N ASP A 96 -13.45 -0.16 8.60
CA ASP A 96 -13.34 0.74 9.76
C ASP A 96 -11.87 1.03 10.11
N GLU A 97 -10.99 0.02 10.08
CA GLU A 97 -9.56 0.18 10.33
C GLU A 97 -8.90 1.05 9.24
N ALA A 98 -9.22 0.78 7.98
CA ALA A 98 -8.73 1.56 6.86
C ALA A 98 -9.19 3.03 6.91
N GLU A 99 -10.45 3.28 7.29
CA GLU A 99 -10.99 4.63 7.46
C GLU A 99 -10.31 5.34 8.64
N ALA A 100 -10.06 4.66 9.76
CA ALA A 100 -9.34 5.24 10.90
C ALA A 100 -7.88 5.58 10.57
N TYR A 101 -7.20 4.69 9.82
CA TYR A 101 -5.85 4.95 9.31
C TYR A 101 -5.84 6.15 8.35
N ALA A 102 -6.81 6.19 7.44
CA ALA A 102 -6.96 7.29 6.49
C ALA A 102 -7.22 8.62 7.21
N ASP A 103 -8.14 8.67 8.18
CA ASP A 103 -8.42 9.89 8.97
C ASP A 103 -7.18 10.39 9.73
N SER A 104 -6.35 9.47 10.23
CA SER A 104 -5.10 9.83 10.90
C SER A 104 -4.01 10.36 9.95
N HIS A 105 -4.06 9.99 8.67
CA HIS A 105 -3.08 10.38 7.64
C HIS A 105 -3.56 11.52 6.75
N ASP A 106 -4.87 11.77 6.68
CA ASP A 106 -5.43 12.95 6.05
C ASP A 106 -5.01 14.16 6.89
N ARG A 107 -4.04 14.92 6.40
CA ARG A 107 -3.56 16.09 7.14
C ARG A 107 -4.74 17.04 7.30
N PRO A 108 -4.98 17.58 8.52
CA PRO A 108 -5.99 18.61 8.68
C PRO A 108 -5.64 19.75 7.72
N THR A 109 -6.51 19.99 6.74
CA THR A 109 -6.43 21.20 5.91
C THR A 109 -6.32 22.37 6.87
N PRO A 110 -5.24 23.19 6.80
CA PRO A 110 -5.15 24.35 7.67
C PRO A 110 -6.37 25.23 7.39
N ASP A 111 -7.20 25.38 8.42
CA ASP A 111 -8.35 26.28 8.46
C ASP A 111 -7.87 27.66 7.99
N ARG A 112 -8.46 28.17 6.90
CA ARG A 112 -8.10 29.44 6.28
C ARG A 112 -9.02 30.56 6.73
#